data_AF-A0A1M6KGT0-F1
#
_entry.id   AF-A0A1M6KGT0-F1
#
_cell.length_a   1.000
_cell.length_b   1.000
_cell.length_c   1.000
_cell.angle_alpha   90.00
_cell.angle_beta   90.00
_cell.angle_gamma   90.00
#
_symmetry.space_group_name_H-M   'P 1'
#
loop_
_entity.id
_entity.type
_entity.pdbx_description
1 polymer ?
#
loop_
_entity_poly.entity_id
_entity_poly.type
_entity_poly.pdbx_seq_one_letter_code
_entity_poly.pdbx_strand_id
1 'polypeptide(L)' 'MDEPNVYVRPHQDNPGWFVVEIEGEWLAASLNPRGDNLYLTLAPPAEQD' A
#
# COMPACT_ATOMS: atom_id res chain seq x y z
N MET A 1 -17.31 -6.31 -3.05
CA MET A 1 -16.20 -5.92 -2.14
C MET A 1 -15.98 -4.45 -2.38
N ASP A 2 -15.93 -3.66 -1.30
CA ASP A 2 -15.61 -2.25 -1.41
C ASP A 2 -14.13 -2.09 -1.78
N GLU A 3 -13.83 -1.05 -2.57
CA GLU A 3 -12.45 -0.73 -2.93
C GLU A 3 -11.64 -0.36 -1.67
N PRO A 4 -10.34 -0.72 -1.58
CA PRO A 4 -9.53 -0.34 -0.44
C PRO A 4 -9.28 1.18 -0.43
N ASN A 5 -9.41 1.80 0.75
CA ASN A 5 -8.92 3.17 0.94
C ASN A 5 -7.41 3.13 1.19
N VAL A 6 -6.66 3.99 0.51
CA VAL A 6 -5.20 4.10 0.62
C VAL A 6 -4.83 5.52 1.01
N TYR A 7 -4.03 5.65 2.06
CA TYR A 7 -3.52 6.92 2.55
C TYR A 7 -2.00 6.92 2.47
N VAL A 8 -1.43 8.03 2.00
CA VAL A 8 0.01 8.23 1.95
C VAL A 8 0.35 9.40 2.86
N ARG A 9 1.22 9.17 3.84
CA ARG A 9 1.68 10.21 4.77
C ARG A 9 3.20 10.20 4.94
N PRO A 10 3.83 11.33 5.29
CA PRO A 10 5.25 11.35 5.62
C PRO A 10 5.57 10.44 6.82
N HIS A 11 6.75 9.79 6.78
CA HIS A 11 7.29 9.06 7.92
C HIS A 11 7.79 10.04 8.98
N GLN A 12 7.40 9.85 10.24
CA GLN A 12 7.71 10.82 11.30
C GLN A 12 9.20 10.85 11.66
N ASP A 13 9.84 9.68 11.71
CA ASP A 13 11.25 9.58 12.15
C ASP A 13 12.29 9.55 11.00
N ASN A 14 11.85 9.44 9.75
CA ASN A 14 12.74 9.24 8.60
C ASN A 14 12.42 10.28 7.51
N PRO A 15 13.13 11.41 7.49
CA PRO A 15 12.91 12.45 6.48
C PRO A 15 13.01 11.91 5.05
N GLY A 16 12.04 12.24 4.21
CA GLY A 16 11.95 11.79 2.82
C GLY A 16 11.31 10.41 2.62
N TRP A 17 10.99 9.70 3.70
CA TRP A 17 10.25 8.44 3.63
C TRP A 17 8.74 8.69 3.76
N PHE A 18 7.95 7.79 3.19
CA PHE A 18 6.49 7.83 3.26
C PHE A 18 5.96 6.50 3.81
N VAL A 19 4.86 6.57 4.54
CA VAL A 19 4.08 5.43 5.00
C VAL A 19 2.83 5.35 4.12
N VAL A 20 2.56 4.16 3.60
CA VAL A 20 1.32 3.85 2.89
C VAL A 20 0.45 3.03 3.83
N GLU A 21 -0.69 3.57 4.23
CA GLU A 21 -1.68 2.93 5.09
C GLU A 21 -2.84 2.45 4.23
N ILE A 22 -3.24 1.19 4.40
CA ILE A 22 -4.33 0.56 3.68
C ILE A 22 -5.41 0.24 4.71
N GLU A 23 -6.60 0.80 4.54
CA GLU A 23 -7.74 0.46 5.39
C GLU A 23 -8.42 -0.83 4.92
N GLY A 24 -8.86 -1.63 5.88
CA GLY A 24 -9.46 -2.95 5.63
C GLY A 24 -8.43 -4.07 5.61
N GLU A 25 -8.85 -5.25 5.17
CA GLU A 25 -8.04 -6.47 5.23
C GLU A 25 -7.15 -6.68 3.98
N TRP A 26 -7.05 -5.66 3.13
CA TRP A 26 -6.26 -5.71 1.91
C TRP A 26 -4.76 -5.68 2.22
N LEU A 27 -3.98 -6.44 1.47
CA LEU A 27 -2.54 -6.57 1.64
C LEU A 27 -1.80 -6.00 0.43
N ALA A 28 -0.66 -5.38 0.70
CA ALA A 28 0.31 -5.00 -0.33
C ALA A 28 0.93 -6.26 -0.94
N ALA A 29 0.52 -6.62 -2.15
CA ALA A 29 0.97 -7.83 -2.82
C ALA A 29 2.29 -7.62 -3.59
N SER A 30 2.47 -6.45 -4.20
CA SER A 30 3.71 -6.10 -4.88
C SER A 30 3.93 -4.60 -4.98
N LEU A 31 5.21 -4.22 -5.13
CA LEU A 31 5.65 -2.85 -5.27
C LEU A 31 6.59 -2.75 -6.48
N ASN A 32 6.20 -1.97 -7.49
CA ASN A 32 6.89 -1.92 -8.78
C ASN A 32 7.22 -0.47 -9.16
N PRO A 33 8.51 -0.08 -9.24
CA PRO A 33 8.88 1.21 -9.80
C PRO A 33 8.67 1.22 -11.31
N ARG A 34 8.14 2.32 -11.86
CA ARG A 34 8.00 2.55 -13.30
C ARG A 34 8.13 4.03 -13.62
N GLY A 35 9.27 4.39 -14.21
CA GLY A 35 9.64 5.79 -14.42
C GLY A 35 9.80 6.49 -13.07
N ASP A 36 9.19 7.66 -12.94
CA ASP A 36 9.22 8.46 -11.71
C ASP A 36 8.14 8.05 -10.69
N ASN A 37 7.37 6.99 -10.97
CA ASN A 37 6.25 6.55 -10.16
C ASN A 37 6.51 5.20 -9.49
N LEU A 38 5.88 4.98 -8.34
CA LEU A 38 5.85 3.72 -7.61
C LEU A 38 4.44 3.13 -7.65
N TYR A 39 4.29 1.97 -8.27
CA TYR A 39 3.00 1.27 -8.38
C TYR A 39 2.86 0.24 -7.26
N LEU A 40 1.79 0.35 -6.49
CA LEU A 40 1.39 -0.60 -5.45
C LEU A 40 0.23 -1.45 -5.96
N THR A 41 0.36 -2.78 -5.93
CA THR A 41 -0.75 -3.70 -6.19
C THR A 41 -1.30 -4.21 -4.88
N LEU A 42 -2.60 -4.07 -4.69
CA LEU A 42 -3.33 -4.57 -3.52
C LEU A 42 -4.07 -5.85 -3.89
N ALA A 43 -4.06 -6.81 -2.98
CA ALA A 43 -4.86 -8.03 -3.08
C ALA A 43 -5.74 -8.16 -1.83
N PRO A 44 -6.95 -8.74 -1.95
CA PRO A 44 -7.67 -9.19 -0.78
C PRO A 44 -6.81 -10.20 0.00
N PRO A 45 -7.06 -10.38 1.31
CA PRO A 45 -6.34 -11.40 2.07
C PRO A 45 -6.61 -12.76 1.40
N ALA A 46 -5.57 -13.57 1.22
CA ALA A 46 -5.78 -14.94 0.77
C ALA A 46 -6.68 -15.63 1.80
N GLU A 47 -7.76 -16.30 1.36
CA GLU A 47 -8.54 -17.17 2.23
C GLU A 47 -7.55 -18.18 2.84
N GLN A 48 -7.31 -18.08 4.15
CA GLN A 48 -6.49 -19.03 4.87
C GLN A 48 -7.31 -20.31 5.02
N ASP A 49 -7.04 -21.30 4.17
CA ASP A 49 -7.46 -22.70 4.37
C ASP A 49 -6.76 -23.33 5.59
#